data_AF-A0A529NTN4-F1
#
_entry.id   AF-A0A529NTN4-F1
#
_cell.length_a   1.000
_cell.length_b   1.000
_cell.length_c   1.000
_cell.angle_alpha   90.00
_cell.angle_beta   90.00
_cell.angle_gamma   90.00
#
_symmetry.space_group_name_H-M   'P 1'
#
loop_
_entity.id
_entity.type
_entity.pdbx_description
1 polymer ?
#
loop_
_entity_poly.entity_id
_entity_poly.type
_entity_poly.pdbx_seq_one_letter_code
_entity_poly.pdbx_strand_id
1 'polypeptide(L)' 'SIPLIGIAFIGDEVADTQRTIVEFSGVRQLGRLPLLDPLTSENLREAMITGFDLTAIAGGE' A
#
# COMPACT_ATOMS: atom_id res chain seq x y z
N SER A 1 -17.67 2.73 -12.56
CA SER A 1 -17.00 2.30 -11.31
C SER A 1 -15.56 1.95 -11.65
N ILE A 2 -14.60 2.27 -10.79
CA ILE A 2 -13.18 1.91 -10.96
C ILE A 2 -12.87 0.84 -9.89
N PRO A 3 -12.47 -0.39 -10.25
CA PRO A 3 -12.18 -1.42 -9.26
C PRO A 3 -10.93 -1.04 -8.46
N LEU A 4 -11.01 -1.23 -7.14
CA LEU A 4 -9.89 -1.05 -6.22
C LEU A 4 -9.20 -2.39 -5.99
N ILE A 5 -7.90 -2.47 -6.29
CA ILE A 5 -7.10 -3.68 -6.04
C ILE A 5 -6.67 -3.83 -4.57
N GLY A 6 -6.72 -2.73 -3.80
CA GLY A 6 -6.33 -2.71 -2.39
C GLY A 6 -5.94 -1.31 -1.92
N ILE A 7 -5.50 -1.23 -0.65
CA ILE A 7 -5.05 0.01 0.01
C ILE A 7 -3.61 -0.14 0.49
N ALA A 8 -2.79 0.88 0.28
CA ALA A 8 -1.47 1.01 0.89
C ALA A 8 -1.45 2.17 1.88
N PHE A 9 -0.62 2.05 2.91
CA PHE A 9 -0.40 3.12 3.90
C PHE A 9 0.97 3.79 3.70
N ILE A 10 1.11 5.04 4.14
CA ILE A 10 2.37 5.79 4.05
C ILE A 10 2.75 6.28 5.45
N GLY A 11 4.04 6.22 5.80
CA GLY A 11 4.59 6.70 7.06
C GLY A 11 4.54 5.65 8.17
N ASP A 12 4.34 6.09 9.40
CA ASP A 12 4.34 5.21 10.58
C ASP A 12 3.02 4.44 10.75
N GLU A 13 3.10 3.34 11.50
CA GLU A 13 1.95 2.49 11.79
C GLU A 13 1.00 3.13 12.81
N VAL A 14 -0.30 3.10 12.49
CA VAL A 14 -1.38 3.45 13.41
C VAL A 14 -2.39 2.30 13.37
N ALA A 15 -2.07 1.23 14.10
CA ALA A 15 -2.69 -0.09 13.94
C ALA A 15 -4.22 -0.06 14.00
N ASP A 16 -4.81 0.63 14.98
CA ASP A 16 -6.26 0.70 15.14
C ASP A 16 -6.94 1.41 13.95
N THR A 17 -6.40 2.56 13.55
CA THR A 17 -6.91 3.31 12.40
C THR A 17 -6.80 2.51 11.11
N GLN A 18 -5.68 1.83 10.90
CA GLN A 18 -5.49 1.00 9.71
C GLN A 18 -6.46 -0.17 9.66
N ARG A 19 -6.63 -0.87 10.78
CA ARG A 19 -7.59 -1.96 10.89
C ARG A 19 -9.00 -1.47 10.54
N THR A 20 -9.43 -0.35 11.12
CA THR A 20 -10.72 0.26 10.77
C THR A 20 -10.81 0.58 9.28
N ILE A 21 -9.79 1.21 8.67
CA ILE A 21 -9.80 1.53 7.23
C ILE A 21 -9.93 0.28 6.36
N VAL A 22 -9.17 -0.77 6.66
CA VAL A 22 -9.21 -2.03 5.91
C VAL A 22 -10.59 -2.67 6.03
N GLU A 23 -11.14 -2.77 7.25
CA GLU A 23 -12.48 -3.32 7.51
C GLU A 23 -13.59 -2.55 6.77
N PHE A 24 -13.56 -1.23 6.80
CA PHE A 24 -14.56 -0.39 6.12
C PHE A 24 -14.44 -0.42 4.59
N SER A 25 -13.23 -0.56 4.07
CA SER A 25 -12.99 -0.51 2.63
C SER A 25 -13.44 -1.77 1.88
N GLY A 26 -13.49 -2.92 2.57
CA GLY A 26 -13.76 -4.22 1.95
C GLY A 26 -12.69 -4.67 0.95
N VAL A 27 -11.55 -3.99 0.87
CA VAL A 27 -10.41 -4.36 0.02
C VAL A 27 -9.19 -4.67 0.88
N ARG A 28 -8.28 -5.48 0.34
CA ARG A 28 -7.10 -5.93 1.06
C ARG A 28 -6.05 -4.83 1.24
N GLN A 29 -5.21 -4.98 2.26
CA GLN A 29 -4.02 -4.15 2.43
C GLN A 29 -2.89 -4.64 1.51
N LEU A 30 -2.30 -3.73 0.74
CA LEU A 30 -1.19 -3.98 -0.18
C LEU A 30 0.17 -3.89 0.50
N GLY A 31 0.26 -3.11 1.57
CA GLY A 31 1.51 -2.88 2.29
C GLY A 31 1.68 -1.43 2.74
N ARG A 32 2.92 -1.01 2.94
CA ARG A 32 3.27 0.30 3.51
C ARG A 32 4.52 0.89 2.87
N LEU A 33 4.49 2.19 2.59
CA LEU A 33 5.66 2.97 2.19
C LEU A 33 6.15 3.84 3.36
N PRO A 34 7.45 4.10 3.48
CA PRO A 34 7.95 5.17 4.33
C PRO A 34 7.58 6.55 3.74
N LEU A 35 7.72 7.60 4.54
CA LEU A 35 7.78 8.96 4.02
C LEU A 35 9.11 9.13 3.27
N LEU A 36 9.04 9.48 1.99
CA LEU A 36 10.22 9.62 1.13
C LEU A 36 10.66 11.08 1.04
N ASP A 37 11.93 11.34 1.36
CA ASP A 37 12.58 12.64 1.18
C ASP A 37 14.03 12.44 0.70
N PRO A 38 14.33 12.70 -0.60
CA PRO A 38 13.44 13.24 -1.62
C PRO A 38 12.48 12.19 -2.21
N LEU A 39 11.30 12.62 -2.66
CA LEU A 39 10.38 11.82 -3.46
C LEU A 39 10.84 11.80 -4.93
N THR A 40 11.78 10.90 -5.24
CA THR A 40 12.21 10.62 -6.62
C THR A 40 11.54 9.36 -7.15
N SER A 41 11.48 9.21 -8.47
CA SER A 41 10.96 8.00 -9.11
C SER A 41 11.73 6.73 -8.73
N GLU A 42 13.04 6.86 -8.46
CA GLU A 42 13.90 5.76 -8.03
C GLU A 42 13.57 5.33 -6.60
N ASN A 43 13.57 6.27 -5.66
CA ASN A 43 13.25 6.01 -4.25
C ASN A 43 11.83 5.44 -4.09
N LEU A 44 10.87 5.94 -4.87
CA LEU A 44 9.50 5.43 -4.86
C LEU A 44 9.44 3.99 -5.37
N ARG A 45 10.15 3.67 -6.46
CA ARG A 45 10.19 2.31 -7.00
C ARG A 45 10.74 1.32 -5.98
N GLU A 46 11.86 1.65 -5.35
CA GLU A 46 12.49 0.79 -4.33
C GLU A 46 11.56 0.58 -3.13
N ALA A 47 10.92 1.65 -2.66
CA ALA A 47 9.96 1.59 -1.58
C ALA A 47 8.75 0.73 -1.92
N MET A 48 8.23 0.79 -3.16
CA MET A 48 7.12 -0.06 -3.60
C MET A 48 7.50 -1.54 -3.67
N ILE A 49 8.69 -1.86 -4.19
CA ILE A 49 9.18 -3.26 -4.26
C ILE A 49 9.35 -3.85 -2.85
N THR A 50 9.81 -3.03 -1.91
CA THR A 50 10.05 -3.47 -0.52
C THR A 50 8.76 -3.51 0.29
N GLY A 51 7.90 -2.52 0.10
CA GLY A 51 6.78 -2.24 0.97
C GLY A 51 5.47 -2.89 0.56
N PHE A 52 5.33 -3.34 -0.70
CA PHE A 52 4.09 -3.92 -1.22
C PHE A 52 4.19 -5.41 -1.54
N ASP A 53 3.08 -6.11 -1.32
CA ASP A 53 2.88 -7.43 -1.90
C ASP A 53 2.56 -7.32 -3.39
N LEU A 54 3.61 -7.43 -4.21
CA LEU A 54 3.50 -7.37 -5.66
C LEU A 54 2.71 -8.55 -6.26
N THR A 55 2.66 -9.70 -5.58
CA THR A 55 1.87 -10.86 -6.06
C THR A 55 0.38 -10.55 -6.08
N ALA A 56 -0.02 -9.66 -5.20
CA ALA A 56 -1.39 -9.26 -5.07
C ALA A 56 -1.73 -8.18 -6.13
N ILE A 57 -0.74 -7.39 -6.57
CA ILE A 57 -0.93 -6.30 -7.55
C ILE A 57 -0.84 -6.82 -8.99
N ALA A 58 0.09 -7.73 -9.27
CA ALA A 58 0.17 -8.43 -10.54
C ALA A 58 -1.00 -9.41 -10.62
N GLY A 59 -2.04 -9.06 -11.38
CA GLY A 59 -3.27 -9.87 -11.48
C GLY A 59 -2.95 -11.35 -11.69
N GLY A 60 -3.33 -12.18 -10.72
CA GLY A 60 -3.35 -13.64 -10.83
C GLY A 60 -4.76 -14.08 -11.19
N GLU A 61 -4.89 -14.61 -12.42
CA GLU A 61 -6.05 -15.26 -13.09
C GLU A 61 -7.44 -14.62 -12.96
#